data_AF-A0A7V3AMN8-F1
#
_entry.id   AF-A0A7V3AMN8-F1
#
_cell.length_a   1.000
_cell.length_b   1.000
_cell.length_c   1.000
_cell.angle_alpha   90.00
_cell.angle_beta   90.00
_cell.angle_gamma   90.00
#
_symmetry.space_group_name_H-M   'P 1'
#
loop_
_entity.id
_entity.type
_entity.pdbx_description
1 polymer ?
#
loop_
_entity_poly.entity_id
_entity_poly.type
_entity_poly.pdbx_seq_one_letter_code
_entity_poly.pdbx_strand_id
1 'polypeptide(L)'
;MALTKQKTAEIVAKFGGTPQNTGSVEAQIALLTERIAALQQHYATHKKDLLTRRNFLKMLGQRKALLQYLKRTDVTRYEKLAQQLGL
;
A
#
# COMPACT_ATOMS: atom_id res chain seq x y z
N MET A 1 10.70 -1.99 8.97
CA MET A 1 10.49 -3.45 9.15
C MET A 1 9.87 -4.06 7.89
N ALA A 2 10.17 -5.33 7.63
CA ALA A 2 9.54 -6.10 6.56
C ALA A 2 8.17 -6.62 7.05
N LEU A 3 7.16 -6.65 6.16
CA LEU A 3 5.93 -7.39 6.45
C LEU A 3 6.26 -8.89 6.58
N THR A 4 5.56 -9.58 7.47
CA THR A 4 5.65 -11.05 7.55
C THR A 4 4.98 -11.66 6.32
N LYS A 5 5.48 -12.82 5.88
CA LYS A 5 4.94 -13.55 4.72
C LYS A 5 3.44 -13.86 4.85
N GLN A 6 2.99 -14.10 6.09
CA GLN A 6 1.58 -14.33 6.43
C GLN A 6 0.73 -13.08 6.13
N LYS A 7 1.12 -11.91 6.66
CA LYS A 7 0.39 -10.65 6.43
C LYS A 7 0.35 -10.28 4.95
N THR A 8 1.44 -10.47 4.22
CA THR A 8 1.43 -10.22 2.76
C THR A 8 0.47 -11.14 2.02
N ALA A 9 0.41 -12.43 2.37
CA ALA A 9 -0.49 -13.38 1.73
C ALA A 9 -1.95 -13.06 2.03
N GLU A 10 -2.27 -12.66 3.26
CA GLU A 10 -3.63 -12.24 3.66
C GLU A 10 -4.10 -11.01 2.87
N ILE A 11 -3.23 -9.99 2.70
CA ILE A 11 -3.56 -8.79 1.93
C ILE A 11 -3.78 -9.12 0.46
N VAL A 12 -2.91 -9.95 -0.12
CA VAL A 12 -3.07 -10.39 -1.52
C VAL A 12 -4.35 -11.22 -1.70
N ALA A 13 -4.71 -12.08 -0.74
CA ALA A 13 -5.95 -12.84 -0.81
C ALA A 13 -7.20 -11.92 -0.75
N LYS A 14 -7.15 -10.85 0.04
CA LYS A 14 -8.27 -9.90 0.20
C LYS A 14 -8.44 -8.96 -0.99
N PHE A 15 -7.35 -8.46 -1.55
CA PHE A 15 -7.37 -7.41 -2.58
C PHE A 15 -6.92 -7.87 -3.98
N GLY A 16 -6.42 -9.10 -4.10
CA GLY A 16 -5.90 -9.65 -5.36
C GLY A 16 -6.96 -10.18 -6.32
N GLY A 17 -8.22 -10.30 -5.89
CA GLY A 17 -9.31 -10.94 -6.63
C GLY A 17 -9.15 -12.46 -6.72
N THR A 18 -7.97 -12.95 -7.10
CA THR A 18 -7.58 -14.37 -7.05
C THR A 18 -6.26 -14.54 -6.28
N PRO A 19 -6.07 -15.67 -5.57
CA PRO A 19 -4.91 -15.88 -4.69
C PRO A 19 -3.57 -15.95 -5.42
N GLN A 20 -3.57 -16.16 -6.74
CA GLN A 20 -2.36 -16.17 -7.58
C GLN A 20 -2.03 -14.80 -8.17
N ASN A 21 -2.94 -13.83 -8.11
CA ASN A 21 -2.78 -12.54 -8.78
C ASN A 21 -2.14 -11.50 -7.86
N THR A 22 -0.86 -11.72 -7.58
CA THR A 22 0.00 -10.85 -6.76
C THR A 22 0.31 -9.51 -7.44
N GLY A 23 0.11 -9.40 -8.76
CA GLY A 23 0.44 -8.24 -9.57
C GLY A 23 -0.68 -7.21 -9.73
N SER A 24 -1.88 -7.47 -9.19
CA SER A 24 -3.00 -6.53 -9.33
C SER A 24 -2.68 -5.18 -8.69
N VAL A 25 -3.12 -4.10 -9.33
CA VAL A 25 -2.92 -2.73 -8.85
C VAL A 25 -3.54 -2.55 -7.46
N GLU A 26 -4.67 -3.21 -7.22
CA GLU A 26 -5.40 -3.19 -5.96
C GLU A 26 -4.59 -3.82 -4.81
N ALA A 27 -4.04 -5.02 -5.02
CA ALA A 27 -3.18 -5.68 -4.04
C ALA A 27 -1.90 -4.87 -3.77
N GLN A 28 -1.30 -4.27 -4.80
CA GLN A 28 -0.11 -3.42 -4.63
C GLN A 28 -0.40 -2.18 -3.78
N ILE A 29 -1.54 -1.51 -4.00
CA ILE A 29 -1.93 -0.34 -3.20
C ILE A 29 -2.19 -0.74 -1.74
N ALA A 30 -2.87 -1.86 -1.52
CA ALA A 30 -3.13 -2.36 -0.16
C ALA A 30 -1.81 -2.71 0.58
N LEU A 31 -0.89 -3.42 -0.09
CA LEU A 31 0.43 -3.74 0.46
C LEU A 31 1.26 -2.50 0.82
N LEU A 32 1.26 -1.50 -0.07
CA LEU A 32 1.95 -0.23 0.18
C LEU A 32 1.32 0.51 1.37
N THR A 33 0.00 0.51 1.47
CA THR A 33 -0.74 1.19 2.56
C THR A 33 -0.40 0.59 3.92
N GLU A 34 -0.41 -0.73 4.04
CA GLU A 34 0.00 -1.43 5.27
C GLU A 34 1.46 -1.15 5.63
N ARG A 35 2.36 -1.17 4.64
CA ARG A 35 3.77 -0.86 4.86
C ARG A 35 3.99 0.59 5.30
N ILE A 36 3.25 1.53 4.72
CA ILE A 36 3.28 2.96 5.09
C ILE A 36 2.77 3.14 6.51
N ALA A 37 1.67 2.50 6.90
CA ALA A 37 1.11 2.57 8.25
C ALA A 37 2.11 2.06 9.31
N ALA A 38 2.75 0.92 9.06
CA ALA A 38 3.77 0.37 9.94
C ALA A 38 5.01 1.29 10.05
N LEU A 39 5.45 1.87 8.93
CA LEU A 39 6.58 2.80 8.93
C LEU A 39 6.24 4.13 9.61
N GLN A 40 5.01 4.62 9.48
CA GLN A 40 4.58 5.84 10.13
C GLN A 40 4.65 5.73 11.65
N GLN A 41 4.25 4.60 12.23
CA GLN A 41 4.45 4.32 13.65
C GLN A 41 5.93 4.30 14.04
N HIS A 42 6.79 3.69 13.22
CA HIS A 42 8.23 3.66 13.46
C HIS A 42 8.83 5.08 13.49
N TYR A 43 8.49 5.95 12.54
CA TYR A 43 9.00 7.33 12.52
C TYR A 43 8.45 8.20 13.66
N ALA A 44 7.25 7.90 14.17
CA ALA A 44 6.72 8.60 15.33
C ALA A 44 7.60 8.37 16.57
N THR A 45 8.09 7.14 16.75
CA THR A 45 9.01 6.76 17.83
C THR A 45 10.46 7.17 17.54
N HIS A 46 10.91 7.02 16.29
CA HIS A 46 12.30 7.25 15.87
C HIS A 46 12.46 8.48 14.97
N LYS A 47 12.24 9.67 15.55
CA LYS A 47 12.24 10.95 14.82
C LYS A 47 13.59 11.32 14.16
N LYS A 48 14.70 10.74 14.63
CA LYS A 48 16.06 11.02 14.14
C LYS A 48 16.47 10.16 12.93
N ASP A 49 15.66 9.17 12.54
CA ASP A 49 15.98 8.33 11.38
C ASP A 49 15.59 9.03 10.07
N LEU A 50 16.54 9.79 9.52
CA LEU A 50 16.38 10.59 8.30
C LEU A 50 16.71 9.80 7.02
N LEU A 51 17.60 8.81 7.11
CA LEU A 51 18.06 8.04 5.95
C LEU A 51 16.93 7.20 5.36
N THR A 52 16.12 6.57 6.22
CA THR A 52 15.00 5.73 5.80
C THR A 52 13.80 6.56 5.32
N ARG A 53 13.68 7.83 5.75
CA ARG A 53 12.59 8.75 5.38
C ARG A 53 12.48 8.98 3.88
N ARG A 54 13.60 8.99 3.15
CA ARG A 54 13.59 9.06 1.67
C ARG A 54 12.86 7.88 1.04
N ASN A 55 13.10 6.66 1.54
CA ASN A 55 12.44 5.46 1.03
C ASN A 55 10.94 5.47 1.35
N PHE A 56 10.56 5.99 2.51
CA PHE A 56 9.16 6.21 2.86
C PHE A 56 8.44 7.19 1.92
N LEU A 57 9.07 8.31 1.58
CA LEU A 57 8.52 9.26 0.60
C LEU A 57 8.37 8.63 -0.79
N LYS A 58 9.32 7.79 -1.22
CA LYS A 58 9.19 7.03 -2.47
C LYS A 58 7.98 6.09 -2.44
N MET A 59 7.74 5.38 -1.33
CA MET A 59 6.56 4.51 -1.19
C MET A 59 5.24 5.29 -1.26
N LEU A 60 5.16 6.46 -0.62
CA LEU A 60 4.01 7.36 -0.73
C LEU A 60 3.77 7.82 -2.17
N GLY A 61 4.84 8.22 -2.87
CA GLY A 61 4.78 8.62 -4.28
C GLY A 61 4.31 7.48 -5.18
N GLN A 62 4.83 6.27 -4.98
CA GLN A 62 4.42 5.08 -5.72
C GLN A 62 2.93 4.77 -5.50
N ARG A 63 2.46 4.79 -4.24
CA ARG A 63 1.03 4.59 -3.93
C ARG A 63 0.16 5.63 -4.62
N LYS A 64 0.56 6.90 -4.59
CA LYS A 64 -0.16 8.00 -5.26
C LYS A 64 -0.24 7.78 -6.77
N ALA A 65 0.86 7.37 -7.41
CA ALA A 65 0.88 7.10 -8.85
C ALA A 65 -0.06 5.93 -9.22
N LEU A 66 -0.08 4.85 -8.44
CA LEU A 66 -0.98 3.72 -8.66
C LEU A 66 -2.45 4.09 -8.47
N LEU A 67 -2.78 4.87 -7.44
CA LEU A 67 -4.14 5.38 -7.24
C LEU A 67 -4.58 6.30 -8.38
N GLN A 68 -3.70 7.18 -8.86
CA GLN A 68 -3.98 8.04 -10.02
C GLN A 68 -4.20 7.21 -11.30
N TYR A 69 -3.39 6.18 -11.52
CA TYR A 69 -3.57 5.25 -12.63
C TYR A 69 -4.95 4.59 -12.56
N LEU A 70 -5.28 4.03 -11.40
CA LEU A 70 -6.53 3.29 -11.19
C LEU A 70 -7.76 4.21 -11.34
N LYS A 71 -7.68 5.44 -10.82
CA LYS A 71 -8.71 6.49 -11.04
C LYS A 71 -8.88 6.85 -12.53
N ARG A 72 -7.80 6.86 -13.31
CA ARG A 72 -7.86 7.15 -14.75
C ARG A 72 -8.44 6.00 -15.56
N THR A 73 -8.16 4.76 -15.17
CA THR A 73 -8.61 3.56 -15.90
C THR A 73 -10.01 3.11 -15.51
N ASP A 74 -10.34 3.13 -14.23
CA ASP A 74 -11.61 2.63 -13.70
C ASP A 74 -11.95 3.32 -12.37
N VAL A 75 -12.83 4.33 -12.46
CA VAL A 75 -13.24 5.13 -11.29
C VAL A 75 -13.97 4.27 -10.27
N THR A 76 -14.76 3.27 -10.70
CA THR A 76 -15.55 2.45 -9.79
C THR A 76 -14.68 1.57 -8.90
N ARG A 77 -13.59 1.02 -9.45
CA ARG A 77 -12.59 0.28 -8.67
C ARG A 77 -11.85 1.19 -7.71
N TYR A 78 -11.55 2.42 -8.13
CA TYR A 78 -10.88 3.41 -7.28
C TYR A 78 -11.73 3.76 -6.07
N GLU A 79 -13.02 4.04 -6.25
CA GLU A 79 -13.93 4.37 -5.16
C GLU A 79 -14.10 3.20 -4.19
N LYS A 80 -14.30 1.99 -4.71
CA LYS A 80 -14.38 0.77 -3.87
C LYS A 80 -13.12 0.56 -3.05
N LEU A 81 -11.94 0.69 -3.67
CA LEU A 81 -10.67 0.50 -3.00
C LEU A 81 -10.38 1.62 -1.99
N ALA A 82 -10.71 2.86 -2.30
CA ALA A 82 -10.59 3.98 -1.38
C ALA A 82 -11.49 3.79 -0.14
N GLN A 83 -12.74 3.36 -0.33
CA GLN A 83 -13.64 3.02 0.77
C GLN A 83 -13.11 1.88 1.64
N GLN A 84 -12.58 0.81 1.02
CA GLN A 84 -12.02 -0.33 1.76
C GLN A 84 -10.78 0.00 2.57
N LEU A 85 -9.93 0.90 2.06
CA LEU A 85 -8.68 1.30 2.73
C LEU A 85 -8.84 2.53 3.63
N GLY A 86 -10.01 3.18 3.64
CA GLY A 86 -10.26 4.41 4.40
C GLY A 86 -9.40 5.60 3.94
N LEU A 87 -9.12 5.68 2.63
CA LEU A 87 -8.29 6.72 2.00
C LEU A 87 -9.09 7.89 1.44
#